data_AF-A0A8C7BRJ3-F1
#
_entry.id   AF-A0A8C7BRJ3-F1
#
_cell.length_a   1.000
_cell.length_b   1.000
_cell.length_c   1.000
_cell.angle_alpha   90.00
_cell.angle_beta   90.00
_cell.angle_gamma   90.00
#
_symmetry.space_group_name_H-M   'P 1'
#
loop_
_entity.id
_entity.type
_entity.pdbx_description
1 polymer ?
#
loop_
_entity_poly.entity_id
_entity_poly.type
_entity_poly.pdbx_seq_one_letter_code
_entity_poly.pdbx_strand_id
1 'polypeptide(L)'
;MLARRQRYPLQALQRQSQELKLQVDSLLSESRLKGVLDASKRRDIYQRCVQLKQAIDENKNALQKLNKADEPAPVGNYNQKKEEEEITSRQRGRQREREREEEAGSLLSREPDAGLDPRILGS
;
A
#
# COMPACT_ATOMS: atom_id res chain seq x y z
N MET A 1 -17.34 -30.84 -6.09
CA MET A 1 -17.35 -29.35 -6.02
C MET A 1 -15.94 -28.90 -5.72
N LEU A 2 -15.35 -27.98 -6.50
CA LEU A 2 -14.02 -27.46 -6.20
C LEU A 2 -14.12 -26.50 -5.02
N ALA A 3 -13.61 -26.91 -3.85
CA ALA A 3 -13.43 -26.01 -2.73
C ALA A 3 -12.59 -24.82 -3.22
N ARG A 4 -13.12 -23.60 -3.09
CA ARG A 4 -12.37 -22.38 -3.40
C ARG A 4 -11.21 -22.29 -2.41
N ARG A 5 -10.04 -22.85 -2.77
CA ARG A 5 -8.78 -22.56 -2.09
C ARG A 5 -8.69 -21.04 -2.00
N GLN A 6 -8.57 -20.51 -0.79
CA GLN A 6 -8.26 -19.10 -0.57
C GLN A 6 -7.00 -18.81 -1.40
N ARG A 7 -7.14 -18.07 -2.50
CA ARG A 7 -5.97 -17.63 -3.25
C ARG A 7 -5.25 -16.63 -2.35
N TYR A 8 -3.94 -16.80 -2.19
CA TYR A 8 -3.10 -16.01 -1.27
C TYR A 8 -3.42 -16.25 0.22
N PRO A 9 -3.31 -17.50 0.72
CA PRO A 9 -3.44 -17.79 2.16
C PRO A 9 -2.44 -16.99 3.02
N LEU A 10 -1.25 -16.67 2.51
CA LEU A 10 -0.31 -15.76 3.19
C LEU A 10 -0.90 -14.33 3.35
N GLN A 11 -1.55 -13.80 2.31
CA GLN A 11 -2.15 -12.47 2.35
C GLN A 11 -3.34 -12.41 3.33
N ALA A 12 -4.12 -13.48 3.41
CA ALA A 12 -5.20 -13.61 4.38
C ALA A 12 -4.67 -13.60 5.83
N LEU A 13 -3.62 -14.37 6.12
CA LEU A 13 -2.94 -14.39 7.42
C LEU A 13 -2.29 -13.05 7.76
N GLN A 14 -1.64 -12.39 6.79
CA GLN A 14 -1.03 -11.07 6.98
C GLN A 14 -2.06 -10.02 7.36
N ARG A 15 -3.23 -10.00 6.69
CA ARG A 15 -4.35 -9.12 7.05
C ARG A 15 -4.87 -9.41 8.46
N GLN A 16 -5.04 -10.68 8.82
CA GLN A 16 -5.44 -11.06 10.18
C GLN A 16 -4.39 -10.66 11.23
N SER A 17 -3.09 -10.72 10.91
CA SER A 17 -2.03 -10.27 11.81
C SER A 17 -2.02 -8.75 12.01
N GLN A 18 -2.35 -7.97 10.98
CA GLN A 18 -2.53 -6.52 11.12
C GLN A 18 -3.75 -6.17 11.99
N GLU A 19 -4.87 -6.86 11.78
CA GLU A 19 -6.08 -6.71 12.58
C GLU A 19 -5.84 -7.04 14.06
N LEU A 20 -5.21 -8.18 14.35
CA LEU A 20 -4.83 -8.57 15.72
C LEU A 20 -3.88 -7.54 16.37
N LYS A 21 -2.96 -6.95 15.60
CA LYS A 21 -2.10 -5.87 16.09
C LYS A 21 -2.92 -4.64 16.50
N LEU A 22 -3.84 -4.18 15.66
CA LEU A 22 -4.72 -3.05 15.97
C LEU A 22 -5.56 -3.30 17.23
N GLN A 23 -6.08 -4.52 17.40
CA GLN A 23 -6.85 -4.89 18.59
C GLN A 23 -5.97 -4.93 19.86
N VAL A 24 -4.72 -5.39 19.77
CA VAL A 24 -3.75 -5.32 20.88
C VAL A 24 -3.38 -3.87 21.21
N ASP A 25 -3.08 -3.04 20.23
CA ASP A 25 -2.73 -1.63 20.43
C ASP A 25 -3.90 -0.82 21.02
N SER A 26 -5.13 -1.12 20.60
CA SER A 26 -6.37 -0.59 21.18
C SER A 26 -6.58 -1.04 22.62
N LEU A 27 -6.50 -2.35 22.91
CA LEU A 27 -6.65 -2.88 24.27
C LEU A 27 -5.54 -2.38 25.20
N LEU A 28 -4.31 -2.21 24.71
CA LEU A 28 -3.22 -1.58 25.46
C LEU A 28 -3.55 -0.13 25.80
N SER A 29 -4.13 0.63 24.86
CA SER A 29 -4.55 2.02 25.07
C SER A 29 -5.69 2.13 26.10
N GLU A 30 -6.74 1.32 25.97
CA GLU A 30 -7.77 1.18 27.01
C GLU A 30 -7.16 0.83 28.37
N SER A 31 -6.24 -0.15 28.39
CA SER A 31 -5.57 -0.58 29.60
C SER A 31 -4.58 0.44 30.18
N ARG A 32 -4.22 1.52 29.47
CA ARG A 32 -3.35 2.59 30.00
C ARG A 32 -4.16 3.65 30.75
N LEU A 33 -5.46 3.76 30.52
CA LEU A 33 -6.39 4.65 31.22
C LEU A 33 -6.74 4.14 32.65
N LYS A 34 -5.80 3.46 33.33
CA LYS A 34 -6.04 2.69 34.59
C LYS A 34 -6.59 3.50 35.76
N GLY A 35 -6.46 4.83 35.74
CA GLY A 35 -6.95 5.70 36.80
C GLY A 35 -8.47 5.62 37.06
N VAL A 36 -9.26 5.12 36.10
CA VAL A 36 -10.74 5.10 36.18
C VAL A 36 -11.34 3.73 35.78
N LEU A 37 -10.57 2.64 35.86
CA LEU A 37 -11.04 1.29 35.48
C LEU A 37 -11.58 0.50 36.67
N ASP A 38 -12.90 0.39 36.76
CA ASP A 38 -13.63 -0.44 37.72
C ASP A 38 -13.25 -1.93 37.66
N ALA A 39 -13.56 -2.67 38.73
CA ALA A 39 -13.23 -4.10 38.84
C ALA A 39 -13.79 -4.95 37.68
N SER A 40 -14.99 -4.64 37.18
CA SER A 40 -15.58 -5.31 36.01
C SER A 40 -14.75 -5.03 34.75
N LYS A 41 -14.51 -3.75 34.43
CA LYS A 41 -13.70 -3.34 33.26
C LYS A 41 -12.31 -3.99 33.27
N ARG A 42 -11.70 -4.17 34.44
CA ARG A 42 -10.41 -4.89 34.59
C ARG A 42 -10.53 -6.38 34.26
N ARG A 43 -11.62 -7.05 34.61
CA ARG A 43 -11.92 -8.44 34.20
C ARG A 43 -12.18 -8.52 32.69
N ASP A 44 -12.93 -7.58 32.13
CA ASP A 44 -13.25 -7.53 30.70
C ASP A 44 -12.00 -7.34 29.83
N ILE A 45 -11.07 -6.46 30.26
CA ILE A 45 -9.76 -6.28 29.62
C ILE A 45 -8.91 -7.55 29.73
N TYR A 46 -8.91 -8.23 30.89
CA TYR A 46 -8.19 -9.48 31.07
C TYR A 46 -8.74 -10.60 30.16
N GLN A 47 -10.07 -10.75 30.07
CA GLN A 47 -10.72 -11.74 29.20
C GLN A 47 -10.41 -11.48 27.73
N ARG A 48 -10.49 -10.23 27.26
CA ARG A 48 -10.09 -9.84 25.90
C ARG A 48 -8.61 -10.10 25.63
N CYS A 49 -7.72 -9.89 26.61
CA CYS A 49 -6.30 -10.20 26.49
C CYS A 49 -6.04 -11.71 26.29
N VAL A 50 -6.75 -12.58 27.03
CA VAL A 50 -6.68 -14.04 26.86
C VAL A 50 -7.16 -14.46 25.47
N GLN A 51 -8.26 -13.89 24.99
CA GLN A 51 -8.79 -14.16 23.64
C GLN A 51 -7.83 -13.72 22.53
N LEU A 52 -7.25 -12.52 22.64
CA LEU A 52 -6.24 -12.03 21.68
C LEU A 52 -4.99 -12.89 21.68
N LYS A 53 -4.50 -13.33 22.85
CA LYS A 53 -3.38 -14.25 22.94
C LYS A 53 -3.68 -15.56 22.21
N GLN A 54 -4.83 -16.17 22.46
CA GLN A 54 -5.25 -17.40 21.79
C GLN A 54 -5.30 -17.22 20.27
N ALA A 55 -5.90 -16.13 19.77
CA ALA A 55 -5.97 -15.84 18.34
C ALA A 55 -4.60 -15.57 17.70
N ILE A 56 -3.64 -14.98 18.43
CA ILE A 56 -2.26 -14.80 17.98
C ILE A 56 -1.52 -16.14 17.93
N ASP A 57 -1.66 -16.99 18.95
CA ASP A 57 -1.05 -18.32 18.98
C ASP A 57 -1.62 -19.23 17.87
N GLU A 58 -2.92 -19.13 17.57
CA GLU A 58 -3.57 -19.78 16.42
C GLU A 58 -3.07 -19.24 15.07
N ASN A 59 -2.97 -17.92 14.90
CA ASN A 59 -2.44 -17.30 13.68
C ASN A 59 -0.97 -17.72 13.44
N LYS A 60 -0.15 -17.73 14.50
CA LYS A 60 1.23 -18.24 14.47
C LYS A 60 1.29 -19.72 14.10
N ASN A 61 0.39 -20.55 14.63
CA ASN A 61 0.30 -21.97 14.29
C ASN A 61 -0.09 -22.18 12.83
N ALA A 62 -1.05 -21.40 12.32
CA ALA A 62 -1.45 -21.40 10.92
C ALA A 62 -0.31 -20.94 9.99
N LEU A 63 0.44 -19.90 10.38
CA LEU A 63 1.63 -19.42 9.65
C LEU A 63 2.77 -20.46 9.64
N GLN A 64 2.98 -21.21 10.73
CA GLN A 64 3.94 -22.32 10.75
C GLN A 64 3.52 -23.52 9.89
N LYS A 65 2.21 -23.78 9.79
CA LYS A 65 1.65 -24.84 8.94
C LYS A 65 1.55 -24.44 7.46
N LEU A 66 1.62 -23.15 7.15
CA LEU A 66 1.52 -22.63 5.78
C LEU A 66 2.72 -23.09 4.95
N ASN A 67 2.50 -23.98 4.00
CA ASN A 67 3.55 -24.48 3.12
C ASN A 67 3.52 -23.77 1.75
N LYS A 68 4.65 -23.78 1.04
CA LYS A 68 4.79 -23.22 -0.32
C LYS A 68 3.89 -23.92 -1.36
N ALA A 69 3.31 -25.06 -1.01
CA ALA A 69 2.35 -25.81 -1.82
C ALA A 69 0.87 -25.40 -1.58
N ASP A 70 0.58 -24.64 -0.53
CA ASP A 70 -0.75 -24.07 -0.24
C ASP A 70 -0.97 -22.74 -0.97
N GLU A 71 0.10 -21.98 -1.20
CA GLU A 71 0.14 -20.99 -2.26
C GLU A 71 0.01 -21.70 -3.63
N PRO A 72 -0.70 -21.11 -4.62
CA PRO A 72 -0.76 -21.65 -5.97
C PRO A 72 0.61 -21.51 -6.65
N ALA A 73 1.45 -22.54 -6.47
CA ALA A 73 2.81 -22.62 -6.96
C ALA A 73 2.90 -22.84 -8.48
N PRO A 74 4.12 -22.71 -9.07
CA PRO A 74 5.03 -21.58 -8.89
C PRO A 74 4.51 -20.39 -9.73
N VAL A 75 5.17 -19.22 -9.65
CA VAL A 75 4.76 -18.05 -10.45
C VAL A 75 5.25 -18.21 -11.91
N GLY A 76 4.65 -19.15 -12.67
CA GLY A 76 4.98 -19.39 -14.08
C GLY A 76 4.78 -18.16 -14.97
N ASN A 77 3.82 -17.31 -14.61
CA ASN A 77 3.58 -16.03 -15.25
C ASN A 77 4.39 -14.87 -14.63
N TYR A 78 5.43 -15.13 -13.82
CA TYR A 78 6.26 -14.06 -13.23
C TYR A 78 6.95 -13.26 -14.33
N ASN A 79 7.60 -13.97 -15.26
CA ASN A 79 8.27 -13.36 -16.40
C ASN A 79 7.27 -12.62 -17.29
N GLN A 80 6.09 -13.21 -17.51
CA GLN A 80 5.03 -12.63 -18.34
C GLN A 80 4.46 -11.33 -17.73
N LYS A 81 4.14 -11.33 -16.42
CA LYS A 81 3.73 -10.11 -15.70
C LYS A 81 4.84 -9.06 -15.61
N LYS A 82 6.09 -9.48 -15.42
CA LYS A 82 7.24 -8.59 -15.40
C LYS A 82 7.42 -7.90 -16.76
N GLU A 83 7.26 -8.65 -17.86
CA GLU A 83 7.34 -8.12 -19.23
C GLU A 83 6.17 -7.16 -19.53
N GLU A 84 4.95 -7.50 -19.14
CA GLU A 84 3.76 -6.65 -19.26
C GLU A 84 3.91 -5.33 -18.46
N GLU A 85 4.47 -5.39 -17.25
CA GLU A 85 4.75 -4.21 -16.42
C GLU A 85 5.96 -3.40 -16.93
N GLU A 86 6.97 -4.03 -17.54
CA GLU A 86 8.09 -3.36 -18.23
C GLU A 86 7.61 -2.61 -19.48
N ILE A 87 6.73 -3.23 -20.29
CA ILE A 87 6.08 -2.59 -21.45
C ILE A 87 5.26 -1.38 -20.99
N THR A 88 4.44 -1.55 -19.96
CA THR A 88 3.61 -0.48 -19.38
C THR A 88 4.47 0.67 -18.85
N SER A 89 5.56 0.35 -18.16
CA SER A 89 6.50 1.35 -17.63
C SER A 89 7.23 2.11 -18.73
N ARG A 90 7.68 1.43 -19.80
CA ARG A 90 8.27 2.08 -20.99
C ARG A 90 7.28 2.98 -21.73
N GLN A 91 6.02 2.58 -21.85
CA GLN A 91 4.98 3.41 -22.46
C GLN A 91 4.75 4.70 -21.64
N ARG A 92 4.63 4.58 -20.31
CA ARG A 92 4.47 5.73 -19.41
C ARG A 92 5.70 6.65 -19.38
N GLY A 93 6.91 6.08 -19.51
CA GLY A 93 8.15 6.85 -19.66
C GLY A 93 8.14 7.72 -20.93
N ARG A 94 7.88 7.10 -22.09
CA ARG A 94 7.76 7.83 -23.37
C ARG A 94 6.64 8.87 -23.38
N GLN A 95 5.54 8.60 -22.68
CA GLN A 95 4.46 9.58 -22.57
C GLN A 95 4.91 10.81 -21.75
N ARG A 96 5.64 10.62 -20.64
CA ARG A 96 6.23 11.73 -19.88
C ARG A 96 7.30 12.50 -20.64
N GLU A 97 8.07 11.85 -21.51
CA GLU A 97 9.02 12.53 -22.39
C GLU A 97 8.28 13.42 -23.41
N ARG A 98 7.21 12.93 -24.03
CA ARG A 98 6.36 13.74 -24.93
C ARG A 98 5.69 14.91 -24.21
N GLU A 99 5.12 14.67 -23.03
CA GLU A 99 4.53 15.72 -22.19
C GLU A 99 5.58 16.80 -21.84
N ARG A 100 6.84 16.40 -21.56
CA ARG A 100 7.96 17.32 -21.35
C ARG A 100 8.39 18.06 -22.61
N GLU A 101 8.40 17.40 -23.78
CA GLU A 101 8.72 18.05 -25.06
C GLU A 101 7.64 19.05 -25.48
N GLU A 102 6.37 18.76 -25.21
CA GLU A 102 5.24 19.67 -25.43
C GLU A 102 5.28 20.88 -24.47
N GLU A 103 5.58 20.63 -23.19
CA GLU A 103 5.81 21.69 -22.18
C GLU A 103 7.01 22.59 -22.56
N ALA A 104 8.12 21.99 -23.03
CA ALA A 104 9.30 22.72 -23.48
C ALA A 104 9.06 23.50 -24.79
N GLY A 105 8.32 22.94 -25.75
CA GLY A 105 7.94 23.61 -26.99
C GLY A 105 7.01 24.82 -26.73
N SER A 106 6.12 24.71 -25.75
CA SER A 106 5.30 25.84 -25.30
C SER A 106 6.11 26.95 -24.62
N LEU A 107 7.24 26.62 -23.96
CA LEU A 107 8.13 27.61 -23.35
C LEU A 107 9.01 28.34 -24.37
N LEU A 108 9.44 27.68 -25.44
CA LEU A 108 10.23 28.26 -26.53
C LEU A 108 9.42 29.21 -27.46
N SER A 109 8.10 29.24 -27.34
CA SER A 109 7.22 30.11 -28.14
C SER A 109 7.02 31.51 -27.52
N ARG A 110 7.79 31.87 -26.48
CA ARG A 110 7.67 33.13 -25.74
C ARG A 110 8.99 33.89 -25.72
N GLU A 111 9.47 34.25 -26.91
CA GLU A 111 10.61 35.15 -27.09
C GLU A 111 10.30 36.55 -26.48
N PRO A 112 11.16 37.10 -25.62
CA PRO A 112 11.05 38.47 -25.14
C PRO A 112 11.77 39.42 -26.12
N ASP A 113 11.06 39.92 -27.13
CA ASP A 113 11.64 40.92 -28.04
C ASP A 113 11.90 42.24 -27.29
N ALA A 114 13.19 42.51 -27.06
CA ALA A 114 13.67 43.67 -26.33
C ALA A 114 13.76 44.87 -27.29
N GLY A 115 12.92 45.88 -27.04
CA GLY A 115 12.60 46.92 -28.02
C GLY A 115 13.74 47.85 -28.48
N LEU A 116 13.39 48.67 -29.48
CA LEU A 116 14.12 49.87 -29.89
C LEU A 116 13.11 50.94 -30.35
N ASP A 117 13.10 52.09 -29.66
CA ASP A 117 12.46 53.33 -30.10
C ASP A 117 13.37 54.02 -31.14
N PRO A 118 12.81 54.47 -32.28
CA PRO A 118 13.26 55.77 -32.76
C PRO A 118 12.12 56.64 -33.33
N ARG A 119 11.97 57.83 -32.74
CA ARG A 119 11.36 59.04 -33.32
C ARG A 119 11.99 59.46 -34.69
N ILE A 120 11.69 58.76 -35.78
CA ILE A 120 12.04 59.13 -37.18
C ILE A 120 10.94 58.56 -38.10
N LEU A 121 10.20 59.30 -38.94
CA LEU A 121 10.04 60.74 -39.25
C LEU A 121 8.66 61.24 -38.72
N GLY A 122 8.11 62.44 -38.96
CA GLY A 122 8.48 63.65 -39.73
C GLY A 122 7.27 64.14 -40.54
N SER A 123 6.98 65.45 -40.45
CA SER A 123 5.74 66.12 -40.91
C SER A 123 5.44 66.06 -42.41
#